data_AF-A0AAU8MND2-F1
#
_entry.id   AF-A0AAU8MND2-F1
#
_cell.length_a   1.000
_cell.length_b   1.000
_cell.length_c   1.000
_cell.angle_alpha   90.00
_cell.angle_beta   90.00
_cell.angle_gamma   90.00
#
_symmetry.space_group_name_H-M   'P 1'
#
loop_
_entity.id
_entity.type
_entity.pdbx_description
1 polymer ?
#
loop_
_entity_poly.entity_id
_entity_poly.type
_entity_poly.pdbx_seq_one_letter_code
_entity_poly.pdbx_strand_id
1 'polypeptide(L)'
;MQPIVAVKHPGMFDPAEWLKEGDGLFASARELRALWQVRRRALKRRLRAQPPVRMAPREWQRLEGMPRASLLLLGYAVEMYLKSGLTGVYRGCRPAMFERDLRRVYGHDLGKIAREIDYPGARAQRSDFRALRQAVLFDARYPIAPVAGQSFHDQVNRRTARMWDRRGFARLCRLAREVRAHASRIDRDPDTPAFWYRADFDDGGYLAFRSGGGLSPRITLRLGPTGHEGGDPPAYERLRRLACDAHPQIAAHWDRAAKRYDGDDKTVAIGRHEDPVPQSGDGEG
;
A
#
# COMPACT_ATOMS: atom_id res chain seq x y z
N MET A 1 -25.15 -5.75 -0.40
CA MET A 1 -24.11 -5.21 -1.29
C MET A 1 -23.15 -6.35 -1.67
N GLN A 2 -22.81 -6.54 -2.95
CA GLN A 2 -22.03 -7.71 -3.39
C GLN A 2 -20.55 -7.64 -2.94
N PRO A 3 -19.91 -8.80 -2.66
CA PRO A 3 -18.52 -8.86 -2.21
C PRO A 3 -17.53 -8.56 -3.34
N ILE A 4 -16.31 -8.16 -2.98
CA ILE A 4 -15.23 -7.96 -3.97
C ILE A 4 -14.88 -9.30 -4.62
N VAL A 5 -15.26 -9.44 -5.89
CA VAL A 5 -14.88 -10.51 -6.81
C VAL A 5 -14.27 -9.86 -8.05
N ALA A 6 -13.07 -10.30 -8.45
CA ALA A 6 -12.27 -9.63 -9.50
C ALA A 6 -12.97 -9.49 -10.86
N VAL A 7 -14.03 -10.25 -11.12
CA VAL A 7 -14.72 -10.30 -12.43
C VAL A 7 -15.98 -9.41 -12.47
N LYS A 8 -16.47 -8.89 -11.33
CA LYS A 8 -17.79 -8.21 -11.26
C LYS A 8 -17.80 -6.77 -10.74
N HIS A 9 -16.66 -6.21 -10.32
CA HIS A 9 -16.60 -4.84 -9.81
C HIS A 9 -15.58 -3.98 -10.57
N PRO A 10 -16.03 -3.15 -11.53
CA PRO A 10 -15.13 -2.29 -12.31
C PRO A 10 -14.52 -1.17 -11.46
N GLY A 11 -13.45 -0.56 -11.97
CA GLY A 11 -12.79 0.59 -11.36
C GLY A 11 -11.89 0.19 -10.19
N MET A 12 -12.06 0.83 -9.02
CA MET A 12 -11.12 0.69 -7.90
C MET A 12 -11.06 -0.69 -7.23
N PHE A 13 -11.96 -1.61 -7.59
CA PHE A 13 -11.96 -2.99 -7.11
C PHE A 13 -11.32 -3.98 -8.10
N ASP A 14 -11.01 -3.53 -9.31
CA ASP A 14 -10.32 -4.32 -10.31
C ASP A 14 -8.79 -4.11 -10.19
N PRO A 15 -8.00 -5.15 -9.87
CA PRO A 15 -6.54 -5.04 -9.83
C PRO A 15 -5.93 -4.55 -11.16
N ALA A 16 -6.54 -4.86 -12.30
CA ALA A 16 -6.00 -4.52 -13.61
C ALA A 16 -6.02 -3.01 -13.88
N GLU A 17 -7.07 -2.31 -13.44
CA GLU A 17 -7.20 -0.85 -13.60
C GLU A 17 -6.10 -0.11 -12.81
N TRP A 18 -5.80 -0.57 -11.58
CA TRP A 18 -4.68 -0.03 -10.81
C TRP A 18 -3.32 -0.27 -11.47
N LEU A 19 -3.10 -1.47 -12.04
CA LEU A 19 -1.84 -1.77 -12.75
C LEU A 19 -1.68 -0.88 -13.99
N LYS A 20 -2.76 -0.70 -14.75
CA LYS A 20 -2.79 0.15 -15.94
C LYS A 20 -2.48 1.61 -15.62
N GLU A 21 -3.12 2.16 -14.58
CA GLU A 21 -2.83 3.52 -14.10
C GLU A 21 -1.36 3.64 -13.65
N GLY A 22 -0.89 2.68 -12.87
CA GLY A 22 0.51 2.62 -12.42
C GLY A 22 1.51 2.57 -13.58
N ASP A 23 1.23 1.79 -14.63
CA ASP A 23 2.07 1.66 -15.81
C ASP A 23 2.18 3.00 -16.59
N GLY A 24 1.07 3.73 -16.75
CA GLY A 24 1.07 5.06 -17.35
C GLY A 24 1.91 6.08 -16.57
N LEU A 25 1.75 6.10 -15.24
CA LEU A 25 2.53 6.96 -14.34
C LEU A 25 4.03 6.60 -14.35
N PHE A 26 4.35 5.31 -14.34
CA PHE A 26 5.74 4.83 -14.36
C PHE A 26 6.45 5.18 -15.66
N ALA A 27 5.78 5.01 -16.81
CA ALA A 27 6.30 5.42 -18.10
C ALA A 27 6.56 6.94 -18.13
N SER A 28 5.56 7.74 -17.72
CA SER A 28 5.65 9.20 -17.67
C SER A 28 6.80 9.68 -16.76
N ALA A 29 6.96 9.05 -15.59
CA ALA A 29 8.06 9.35 -14.67
C ALA A 29 9.44 9.16 -15.31
N ARG A 30 9.61 8.10 -16.10
CA ARG A 30 10.87 7.76 -16.79
C ARG A 30 11.15 8.68 -17.97
N GLU A 31 10.14 8.97 -18.79
CA GLU A 31 10.27 9.90 -19.92
C GLU A 31 10.68 11.30 -19.45
N LEU A 32 10.00 11.80 -18.41
CA LEU A 32 10.34 13.09 -17.82
C LEU A 32 11.76 13.12 -17.25
N ARG A 33 12.21 12.01 -16.65
CA ARG A 33 13.59 11.87 -16.17
C ARG A 33 14.58 11.88 -17.32
N ALA A 34 14.31 11.17 -18.40
CA ALA A 34 15.17 11.10 -19.58
C ALA A 34 15.33 12.49 -20.21
N LEU A 35 14.22 13.20 -20.44
CA LEU A 35 14.22 14.56 -20.95
C LEU A 35 15.03 15.51 -20.06
N TRP A 36 14.85 15.43 -18.74
CA TRP A 36 15.65 16.22 -17.80
C TRP A 36 17.15 15.92 -17.91
N GLN A 37 17.55 14.66 -18.05
CA GLN A 37 18.96 14.30 -18.20
C GLN A 37 19.57 14.92 -19.46
N VAL A 38 18.84 14.91 -20.59
CA VAL A 38 19.28 15.54 -21.83
C VAL A 38 19.47 17.04 -21.63
N ARG A 39 18.47 17.72 -21.05
CA ARG A 39 18.52 19.18 -20.79
C ARG A 39 19.64 19.55 -19.83
N ARG A 40 19.83 18.78 -18.76
CA ARG A 40 20.92 18.99 -17.80
C ARG A 40 22.30 18.83 -18.45
N ARG A 41 22.49 17.84 -19.33
CA ARG A 41 23.74 17.68 -20.08
C ARG A 41 23.97 18.84 -21.06
N ALA A 42 22.92 19.29 -21.76
CA ALA A 42 23.01 20.44 -22.65
C ALA A 42 23.43 21.71 -21.90
N LEU A 43 22.81 21.99 -20.75
CA LEU A 43 23.22 23.10 -19.89
C LEU A 43 24.67 22.97 -19.43
N LYS A 44 25.10 21.78 -18.97
CA LYS A 44 26.47 21.54 -18.54
C LYS A 44 27.49 21.81 -19.67
N ARG A 45 27.15 21.50 -20.93
CA ARG A 45 27.98 21.82 -22.10
C ARG A 45 28.04 23.32 -22.35
N ARG A 46 26.89 24.02 -22.34
CA ARG A 46 26.84 25.50 -22.50
C ARG A 46 27.68 26.22 -21.46
N LEU A 47 27.56 25.82 -20.19
CA LEU A 47 28.32 26.40 -19.08
C LEU A 47 29.85 26.23 -19.23
N ARG A 48 30.31 25.17 -19.89
CA ARG A 48 31.72 24.94 -20.17
C ARG A 48 32.23 25.74 -21.38
N ALA A 49 31.37 26.01 -22.35
CA ALA A 49 31.75 26.65 -23.61
C ALA A 49 31.80 28.18 -23.52
N GLN A 50 30.93 28.81 -22.74
CA GLN A 50 30.84 30.28 -22.66
C GLN A 50 30.51 30.79 -21.24
N PRO A 51 31.50 30.91 -20.34
CA PRO A 51 31.32 31.63 -19.08
C PRO A 51 31.34 33.16 -19.29
N PRO A 52 30.45 33.95 -18.67
CA PRO A 52 29.31 33.56 -17.82
C PRO A 52 28.02 33.33 -18.64
N VAL A 53 27.39 32.16 -18.51
CA VAL A 53 26.06 31.92 -19.08
C VAL A 53 25.00 32.54 -18.16
N ARG A 54 24.32 33.61 -18.61
CA ARG A 54 23.06 34.04 -17.99
C ARG A 54 21.94 33.09 -18.41
N MET A 55 21.38 32.34 -17.46
CA MET A 55 20.17 31.55 -17.73
C MET A 55 18.92 32.39 -17.49
N ALA A 56 17.93 32.24 -18.38
CA ALA A 56 16.61 32.76 -18.14
C ALA A 56 15.97 32.04 -16.93
N PRO A 57 15.26 32.74 -16.02
CA PRO A 57 14.61 32.13 -14.87
C PRO A 57 13.70 30.93 -15.22
N ARG A 58 12.99 31.00 -16.34
CA ARG A 58 12.12 29.91 -16.85
C ARG A 58 12.90 28.64 -17.21
N GLU A 59 14.13 28.78 -17.70
CA GLU A 59 14.99 27.62 -18.02
C GLU A 59 15.38 26.87 -16.74
N TRP A 60 15.72 27.62 -15.69
CA TRP A 60 16.05 27.06 -14.38
C TRP A 60 14.86 26.37 -13.71
N GLN A 61 13.69 27.01 -13.71
CA GLN A 61 12.45 26.43 -13.16
C GLN A 61 12.12 25.08 -13.80
N ARG A 62 12.27 24.95 -15.13
CA ARG A 62 12.06 23.68 -15.84
C ARG A 62 13.07 22.62 -15.40
N LEU A 63 14.34 22.98 -15.23
CA LEU A 63 15.39 22.05 -14.81
C LEU A 63 15.21 21.55 -13.37
N GLU A 64 14.72 22.39 -12.47
CA GLU A 64 14.41 22.00 -11.10
C GLU A 64 13.11 21.21 -10.96
N GLY A 65 12.08 21.58 -11.74
CA GLY A 65 10.75 20.99 -11.65
C GLY A 65 10.67 19.56 -12.17
N MET A 66 11.32 19.26 -13.30
CA MET A 66 11.22 17.93 -13.94
C MET A 66 11.64 16.75 -13.04
N PRO A 67 12.77 16.82 -12.29
CA PRO A 67 13.14 15.77 -11.34
C PRO A 67 12.13 15.54 -10.22
N ARG A 68 11.51 16.61 -9.72
CA ARG A 68 10.50 16.54 -8.66
C ARG A 68 9.24 15.87 -9.17
N ALA A 69 8.72 16.34 -10.31
CA ALA A 69 7.55 15.75 -10.96
C ALA A 69 7.79 14.28 -11.35
N SER A 70 8.99 13.94 -11.84
CA SER A 70 9.37 12.56 -12.15
C SER A 70 9.35 11.65 -10.91
N LEU A 71 9.83 12.12 -9.75
CA LEU A 71 9.76 11.35 -8.50
C LEU A 71 8.35 11.25 -7.95
N LEU A 72 7.54 12.30 -8.09
CA LEU A 72 6.13 12.29 -7.70
C LEU A 72 5.34 11.22 -8.47
N LEU A 73 5.46 11.21 -9.80
CA LEU A 73 4.83 10.22 -10.66
C LEU A 73 5.31 8.80 -10.34
N LEU A 74 6.61 8.62 -10.07
CA LEU A 74 7.14 7.32 -9.65
C LEU A 74 6.55 6.86 -8.31
N GLY A 75 6.38 7.77 -7.35
CA GLY A 75 5.75 7.48 -6.07
C GLY A 75 4.29 7.05 -6.23
N TYR A 76 3.51 7.76 -7.06
CA TYR A 76 2.14 7.36 -7.38
C TYR A 76 2.08 6.03 -8.12
N ALA A 77 2.98 5.75 -9.07
CA ALA A 77 3.01 4.46 -9.75
C ALA A 77 3.16 3.30 -8.76
N VAL A 78 4.11 3.41 -7.81
CA VAL A 78 4.29 2.42 -6.75
C VAL A 78 3.04 2.30 -5.88
N GLU A 79 2.40 3.41 -5.55
CA GLU A 79 1.14 3.40 -4.81
C GLU A 79 0.03 2.64 -5.56
N MET A 80 -0.12 2.86 -6.87
CA MET A 80 -1.12 2.14 -7.67
C MET A 80 -0.84 0.64 -7.70
N TYR A 81 0.42 0.23 -7.92
CA TYR A 81 0.79 -1.18 -7.89
C TYR A 81 0.51 -1.84 -6.52
N LEU A 82 0.82 -1.14 -5.43
CA LEU A 82 0.52 -1.62 -4.08
C LEU A 82 -0.99 -1.75 -3.82
N LYS A 83 -1.78 -0.77 -4.27
CA LYS A 83 -3.25 -0.78 -4.15
C LYS A 83 -3.89 -1.85 -5.02
N SER A 84 -3.31 -2.17 -6.18
CA SER A 84 -3.69 -3.35 -6.97
C SER A 84 -3.60 -4.62 -6.13
N GLY A 85 -2.49 -4.84 -5.42
CA GLY A 85 -2.33 -6.00 -4.54
C GLY A 85 -3.34 -6.06 -3.38
N LEU A 86 -3.73 -4.90 -2.83
CA LEU A 86 -4.76 -4.85 -1.79
C LEU A 86 -6.12 -5.36 -2.27
N THR A 87 -6.47 -5.19 -3.56
CA THR A 87 -7.72 -5.75 -4.08
C THR A 87 -7.77 -7.28 -3.92
N GLY A 88 -6.63 -7.95 -4.06
CA GLY A 88 -6.47 -9.37 -3.76
C GLY A 88 -6.68 -9.63 -2.28
N VAL A 89 -5.96 -8.92 -1.39
CA VAL A 89 -6.06 -9.10 0.07
C VAL A 89 -7.52 -9.00 0.57
N TYR A 90 -8.31 -8.10 0.00
CA TYR A 90 -9.71 -7.85 0.39
C TYR A 90 -10.74 -8.67 -0.41
N ARG A 91 -10.31 -9.64 -1.22
CA ARG A 91 -11.24 -10.51 -1.95
C ARG A 91 -12.20 -11.23 -0.98
N GLY A 92 -13.48 -11.25 -1.34
CA GLY A 92 -14.55 -11.77 -0.47
C GLY A 92 -15.02 -10.81 0.62
N CYS A 93 -14.35 -9.68 0.86
CA CYS A 93 -14.80 -8.65 1.81
C CYS A 93 -15.83 -7.70 1.16
N ARG A 94 -16.48 -6.88 1.98
CA ARG A 94 -17.40 -5.83 1.46
C ARG A 94 -16.60 -4.70 0.79
N PRO A 95 -17.09 -4.14 -0.33
CA PRO A 95 -16.50 -2.95 -0.97
C PRO A 95 -16.27 -1.78 -0.01
N ALA A 96 -17.24 -1.51 0.89
CA ALA A 96 -17.16 -0.43 1.87
C ALA A 96 -15.96 -0.58 2.84
N MET A 97 -15.60 -1.82 3.22
CA MET A 97 -14.43 -2.08 4.06
C MET A 97 -13.13 -1.72 3.32
N PHE A 98 -13.02 -2.15 2.07
CA PHE A 98 -11.86 -1.85 1.24
C PHE A 98 -11.72 -0.33 1.02
N GLU A 99 -12.78 0.35 0.62
CA GLU A 99 -12.78 1.81 0.42
C GLU A 99 -12.36 2.56 1.68
N ARG A 100 -12.94 2.19 2.82
CA ARG A 100 -12.60 2.77 4.12
C ARG A 100 -11.13 2.58 4.43
N ASP A 101 -10.63 1.35 4.36
CA ASP A 101 -9.26 1.02 4.74
C ASP A 101 -8.24 1.64 3.77
N LEU A 102 -8.56 1.68 2.48
CA LEU A 102 -7.77 2.34 1.46
C LEU A 102 -7.53 3.81 1.82
N ARG A 103 -8.56 4.51 2.32
CA ARG A 103 -8.49 5.93 2.71
C ARG A 103 -7.91 6.14 4.11
N ARG A 104 -8.42 5.43 5.11
CA ARG A 104 -8.16 5.68 6.54
C ARG A 104 -7.00 4.88 7.11
N VAL A 105 -6.83 3.62 6.68
CA VAL A 105 -5.84 2.71 7.26
C VAL A 105 -4.51 2.79 6.51
N TYR A 106 -4.55 2.80 5.18
CA TYR A 106 -3.35 2.80 4.34
C TYR A 106 -3.00 4.19 3.83
N GLY A 107 -3.93 4.90 3.19
CA GLY A 107 -3.67 6.20 2.58
C GLY A 107 -2.48 6.14 1.64
N HIS A 108 -1.44 6.94 1.93
CA HIS A 108 -0.17 6.99 1.20
C HIS A 108 0.99 6.27 1.92
N ASP A 109 0.71 5.43 2.93
CA ASP A 109 1.75 4.64 3.60
C ASP A 109 2.13 3.40 2.76
N LEU A 110 3.01 3.62 1.79
CA LEU A 110 3.49 2.59 0.87
C LEU A 110 4.10 1.39 1.61
N GLY A 111 4.83 1.64 2.70
CA GLY A 111 5.48 0.58 3.47
C GLY A 111 4.47 -0.28 4.22
N LYS A 112 3.38 0.32 4.73
CA LYS A 112 2.28 -0.41 5.35
C LYS A 112 1.54 -1.28 4.33
N ILE A 113 1.24 -0.74 3.14
CA ILE A 113 0.59 -1.51 2.08
C ILE A 113 1.49 -2.67 1.63
N ALA A 114 2.78 -2.43 1.42
CA ALA A 114 3.73 -3.46 1.00
C ALA A 114 3.75 -4.66 1.97
N ARG A 115 3.66 -4.41 3.27
CA ARG A 115 3.54 -5.48 4.27
C ARG A 115 2.20 -6.21 4.19
N GLU A 116 1.11 -5.49 4.00
CA GLU A 116 -0.23 -6.08 3.93
C GLU A 116 -0.40 -7.02 2.72
N ILE A 117 0.29 -6.72 1.61
CA ILE A 117 0.28 -7.56 0.41
C ILE A 117 1.43 -8.59 0.40
N ASP A 118 2.07 -8.84 1.55
CA ASP A 118 3.21 -9.76 1.71
C ASP A 118 4.34 -9.57 0.69
N TYR A 119 4.63 -8.31 0.33
CA TYR A 119 5.76 -8.03 -0.54
C TYR A 119 7.08 -8.39 0.18
N PRO A 120 7.90 -9.32 -0.36
CA PRO A 120 9.09 -9.82 0.35
C PRO A 120 10.11 -8.70 0.68
N GLY A 121 10.19 -7.68 -0.17
CA GLY A 121 11.09 -6.54 0.00
C GLY A 121 10.62 -5.50 1.03
N ALA A 122 9.44 -5.64 1.62
CA ALA A 122 8.81 -4.60 2.46
C ALA A 122 9.70 -4.12 3.61
N ARG A 123 10.45 -5.02 4.25
CA ARG A 123 11.39 -4.67 5.33
C ARG A 123 12.73 -4.18 4.80
N ALA A 124 13.32 -4.90 3.85
CA ALA A 124 14.64 -4.61 3.31
C ALA A 124 14.70 -3.25 2.59
N GLN A 125 13.60 -2.86 1.93
CA GLN A 125 13.51 -1.62 1.14
C GLN A 125 12.71 -0.52 1.85
N ARG A 126 12.55 -0.60 3.18
CA ARG A 126 11.78 0.36 3.99
C ARG A 126 12.19 1.82 3.75
N SER A 127 13.50 2.08 3.58
CA SER A 127 14.01 3.42 3.30
C SER A 127 13.53 3.97 1.96
N ASP A 128 13.41 3.11 0.95
CA ASP A 128 12.97 3.52 -0.39
C ASP A 128 11.45 3.79 -0.41
N PHE A 129 10.65 2.96 0.27
CA PHE A 129 9.21 3.25 0.49
C PHE A 129 9.01 4.58 1.22
N ARG A 130 9.81 4.84 2.27
CA ARG A 130 9.76 6.12 3.00
C ARG A 130 10.14 7.29 2.10
N ALA A 131 11.16 7.13 1.25
CA ALA A 131 11.60 8.17 0.32
C ALA A 131 10.50 8.52 -0.70
N LEU A 132 9.83 7.52 -1.27
CA LEU A 132 8.72 7.73 -2.20
C LEU A 132 7.51 8.37 -1.51
N ARG A 133 7.12 7.89 -0.33
CA ARG A 133 6.06 8.51 0.49
C ARG A 133 6.36 9.98 0.76
N GLN A 134 7.61 10.29 1.14
CA GLN A 134 8.02 11.67 1.42
C GLN A 134 7.95 12.54 0.15
N ALA A 135 8.32 12.00 -1.02
CA ALA A 135 8.15 12.70 -2.29
C ALA A 135 6.68 12.98 -2.61
N VAL A 136 5.80 11.99 -2.42
CA VAL A 136 4.35 12.09 -2.68
C VAL A 136 3.63 13.05 -1.72
N LEU A 137 4.07 13.14 -0.46
CA LEU A 137 3.40 13.99 0.52
C LEU A 137 3.97 15.40 0.56
N PHE A 138 5.29 15.58 0.41
CA PHE A 138 5.94 16.85 0.71
C PHE A 138 7.00 17.25 -0.32
N ASP A 139 8.04 16.43 -0.46
CA ASP A 139 9.30 16.78 -1.12
C ASP A 139 9.15 17.02 -2.64
N ALA A 140 8.02 16.69 -3.26
CA ALA A 140 7.74 17.05 -4.65
C ALA A 140 6.58 18.05 -4.82
N ARG A 141 5.80 18.33 -3.77
CA ARG A 141 4.55 19.11 -3.84
C ARG A 141 4.64 20.48 -3.20
N TYR A 142 5.30 20.60 -2.06
CA TYR A 142 5.33 21.84 -1.29
C TYR A 142 6.72 22.49 -1.34
N PRO A 143 6.82 23.82 -1.23
CA PRO A 143 8.07 24.50 -0.91
C PRO A 143 8.71 23.93 0.37
N ILE A 144 10.02 24.12 0.55
CA ILE A 144 10.67 23.68 1.80
C ILE A 144 10.20 24.59 2.94
N ALA A 145 9.68 23.99 4.02
CA ALA A 145 9.46 24.69 5.28
C ALA A 145 10.83 24.94 5.96
N PRO A 146 11.18 26.19 6.30
CA PRO A 146 12.46 26.49 6.94
C PRO A 146 12.56 25.81 8.31
N VAL A 147 13.64 25.06 8.54
CA VAL A 147 13.98 24.53 9.87
C VAL A 147 14.85 25.52 10.62
N ALA A 148 14.44 25.89 11.85
CA ALA A 148 15.20 26.78 12.72
C ALA A 148 16.63 26.25 12.97
N GLY A 149 17.62 27.15 12.96
CA GLY A 149 19.03 26.79 13.14
C GLY A 149 19.71 26.14 11.93
N GLN A 150 19.04 26.03 10.77
CA GLN A 150 19.64 25.52 9.54
C GLN A 150 19.57 26.56 8.42
N SER A 151 20.66 26.69 7.65
CA SER A 151 20.67 27.50 6.42
C SER A 151 19.57 27.04 5.46
N PHE A 152 18.72 27.97 5.02
CA PHE A 152 17.67 27.69 4.05
C PHE A 152 18.25 27.19 2.72
N HIS A 153 19.36 27.80 2.26
CA HIS A 153 20.03 27.40 1.03
C HIS A 153 20.57 25.96 1.11
N ASP A 154 21.09 25.55 2.26
CA ASP A 154 21.58 24.18 2.45
C ASP A 154 20.44 23.16 2.48
N GLN A 155 19.27 23.55 2.98
CA GLN A 155 18.06 22.72 2.91
C GLN A 155 17.59 22.54 1.45
N VAL A 156 17.56 23.63 0.67
CA VAL A 156 17.23 23.60 -0.77
C VAL A 156 18.22 22.74 -1.55
N ASN A 157 19.53 22.94 -1.34
CA ASN A 157 20.58 22.21 -2.02
C ASN A 157 20.52 20.71 -1.72
N ARG A 158 20.31 20.32 -0.45
CA ARG A 158 20.15 18.90 -0.07
C ARG A 158 18.93 18.26 -0.72
N ARG A 159 17.77 18.93 -0.72
CA ARG A 159 16.56 18.42 -1.41
C ARG A 159 16.82 18.26 -2.90
N THR A 160 17.36 19.29 -3.55
CA THR A 160 17.66 19.27 -4.98
C THR A 160 18.64 18.14 -5.32
N ALA A 161 19.72 17.98 -4.54
CA ALA A 161 20.69 16.90 -4.72
C ALA A 161 20.04 15.51 -4.65
N ARG A 162 19.17 15.26 -3.66
CA ARG A 162 18.39 14.01 -3.56
C ARG A 162 17.50 13.80 -4.78
N MET A 163 16.75 14.83 -5.19
CA MET A 163 15.82 14.75 -6.32
C MET A 163 16.55 14.50 -7.65
N TRP A 164 17.78 15.00 -7.75
CA TRP A 164 18.62 14.92 -8.95
C TRP A 164 19.52 13.68 -8.97
N ASP A 165 19.50 12.86 -7.92
CA ASP A 165 20.32 11.64 -7.85
C ASP A 165 19.84 10.60 -8.86
N ARG A 166 20.70 10.33 -9.85
CA ARG A 166 20.46 9.33 -10.89
C ARG A 166 20.44 7.91 -10.32
N ARG A 167 21.32 7.60 -9.36
CA ARG A 167 21.43 6.26 -8.79
C ARG A 167 20.22 5.98 -7.91
N GLY A 168 19.83 6.94 -7.09
CA GLY A 168 18.59 6.92 -6.31
C GLY A 168 17.36 6.70 -7.20
N PHE A 169 17.20 7.50 -8.25
CA PHE A 169 16.07 7.30 -9.17
C PHE A 169 16.05 5.90 -9.82
N ALA A 170 17.20 5.41 -10.29
CA ALA A 170 17.30 4.08 -10.88
C ALA A 170 16.95 2.97 -9.86
N ARG A 171 17.39 3.11 -8.61
CA ARG A 171 17.04 2.20 -7.51
C ARG A 171 15.54 2.19 -7.25
N LEU A 172 14.90 3.36 -7.23
CA LEU A 172 13.45 3.48 -7.05
C LEU A 172 12.66 2.92 -8.24
N CYS A 173 13.16 3.06 -9.48
CA CYS A 173 12.55 2.40 -10.63
C CYS A 173 12.63 0.87 -10.56
N ARG A 174 13.71 0.31 -9.98
CA ARG A 174 13.81 -1.13 -9.74
C ARG A 174 12.78 -1.57 -8.70
N LEU A 175 12.67 -0.86 -7.58
CA LEU A 175 11.62 -1.10 -6.59
C LEU A 175 10.22 -1.10 -7.24
N ALA A 176 9.92 -0.11 -8.10
CA ALA A 176 8.63 -0.04 -8.78
C ALA A 176 8.35 -1.27 -9.66
N ARG A 177 9.34 -1.77 -10.39
CA ARG A 177 9.20 -3.00 -11.19
C ARG A 177 8.98 -4.24 -10.32
N GLU A 178 9.73 -4.37 -9.23
CA GLU A 178 9.60 -5.49 -8.30
C GLU A 178 8.22 -5.51 -7.63
N VAL A 179 7.73 -4.35 -7.18
CA VAL A 179 6.39 -4.21 -6.60
C VAL A 179 5.31 -4.49 -7.65
N ARG A 180 5.44 -3.97 -8.88
CA ARG A 180 4.51 -4.28 -9.98
C ARG A 180 4.46 -5.78 -10.24
N ALA A 181 5.62 -6.43 -10.36
CA ALA A 181 5.71 -7.85 -10.63
C ALA A 181 5.05 -8.68 -9.51
N HIS A 182 5.29 -8.31 -8.25
CA HIS A 182 4.63 -8.90 -7.10
C HIS A 182 3.12 -8.75 -7.17
N ALA A 183 2.62 -7.51 -7.30
CA ALA A 183 1.20 -7.21 -7.37
C ALA A 183 0.49 -7.93 -8.53
N SER A 184 1.14 -8.04 -9.69
CA SER A 184 0.58 -8.75 -10.84
C SER A 184 0.49 -10.27 -10.66
N ARG A 185 1.30 -10.86 -9.78
CA ARG A 185 1.26 -12.30 -9.50
C ARG A 185 0.21 -12.67 -8.46
N ILE A 186 -0.25 -11.71 -7.66
CA ILE A 186 -1.27 -11.98 -6.65
C ILE A 186 -2.51 -12.59 -7.33
N ASP A 187 -2.94 -13.73 -6.80
CA ASP A 187 -4.02 -14.58 -7.31
C ASP A 187 -3.83 -15.15 -8.73
N ARG A 188 -2.64 -15.01 -9.31
CA ARG A 188 -2.24 -15.53 -10.63
C ARG A 188 -0.96 -16.38 -10.54
N ASP A 189 -0.66 -16.87 -9.34
CA ASP A 189 0.48 -17.73 -9.07
C ASP A 189 0.07 -19.21 -9.26
N PRO A 190 0.65 -19.92 -10.24
CA PRO A 190 0.32 -21.33 -10.48
C PRO A 190 0.84 -22.26 -9.38
N ASP A 191 1.92 -21.88 -8.68
CA ASP A 191 2.54 -22.68 -7.62
C ASP A 191 1.75 -22.55 -6.30
N THR A 192 1.05 -21.43 -6.13
CA THR A 192 0.15 -21.19 -5.00
C THR A 192 -1.23 -20.72 -5.49
N PRO A 193 -2.11 -21.63 -5.94
CA PRO A 193 -3.44 -21.25 -6.40
C PRO A 193 -4.22 -20.47 -5.34
N ALA A 194 -4.90 -19.40 -5.73
CA ALA A 194 -5.73 -18.63 -4.81
C ALA A 194 -7.05 -19.36 -4.51
N PHE A 195 -7.33 -19.53 -3.24
CA PHE A 195 -8.64 -19.95 -2.74
C PHE A 195 -9.26 -18.81 -1.94
N TRP A 196 -10.55 -18.56 -2.16
CA TRP A 196 -11.31 -17.62 -1.36
C TRP A 196 -12.72 -18.15 -1.14
N TYR A 197 -13.26 -17.82 0.03
CA TYR A 197 -14.58 -18.24 0.48
C TYR A 197 -15.27 -17.08 1.18
N ARG A 198 -16.58 -16.97 0.99
CA ARG A 198 -17.43 -16.04 1.73
C ARG A 198 -18.68 -16.79 2.20
N ALA A 199 -18.99 -16.64 3.47
CA ALA A 199 -20.29 -16.98 4.06
C ALA A 199 -20.93 -15.71 4.59
N ASP A 200 -22.15 -15.42 4.16
CA ASP A 200 -22.98 -14.38 4.74
C ASP A 200 -23.87 -15.00 5.83
N PHE A 201 -24.09 -14.27 6.92
CA PHE A 201 -24.95 -14.68 8.03
C PHE A 201 -25.57 -13.45 8.71
N ASP A 202 -26.75 -13.62 9.30
CA ASP A 202 -27.55 -12.54 9.86
C ASP A 202 -27.76 -11.36 8.88
N ASP A 203 -28.33 -10.25 9.35
CA ASP A 203 -28.41 -9.04 8.53
C ASP A 203 -27.04 -8.33 8.47
N GLY A 204 -26.31 -8.54 7.38
CA GLY A 204 -25.05 -7.83 7.11
C GLY A 204 -23.78 -8.39 7.79
N GLY A 205 -23.89 -9.54 8.47
CA GLY A 205 -22.75 -10.31 8.96
C GLY A 205 -22.12 -11.16 7.85
N TYR A 206 -20.80 -11.36 7.92
CA TYR A 206 -20.11 -12.25 6.99
C TYR A 206 -18.76 -12.75 7.53
N LEU A 207 -18.34 -13.90 7.03
CA LEU A 207 -16.98 -14.43 7.14
C LEU A 207 -16.39 -14.51 5.74
N ALA A 208 -15.24 -13.88 5.54
CA ALA A 208 -14.44 -13.99 4.33
C ALA A 208 -13.11 -14.66 4.65
N PHE A 209 -12.77 -15.71 3.92
CA PHE A 209 -11.48 -16.39 4.01
C PHE A 209 -10.76 -16.31 2.67
N ARG A 210 -9.44 -16.11 2.70
CA ARG A 210 -8.56 -16.34 1.56
C ARG A 210 -7.27 -17.03 1.95
N SER A 211 -6.71 -17.79 1.02
CA SER A 211 -5.37 -18.37 1.11
C SER A 211 -4.75 -18.54 -0.28
N GLY A 212 -3.43 -18.68 -0.34
CA GLY A 212 -2.71 -18.81 -1.60
C GLY A 212 -2.67 -17.51 -2.40
N GLY A 213 -2.38 -17.62 -3.69
CA GLY A 213 -2.21 -16.48 -4.61
C GLY A 213 -1.03 -15.59 -4.26
N GLY A 214 0.06 -16.16 -3.71
CA GLY A 214 1.20 -15.40 -3.22
C GLY A 214 0.94 -14.54 -1.96
N LEU A 215 -0.16 -14.79 -1.23
CA LEU A 215 -0.52 -14.08 0.00
C LEU A 215 -0.74 -15.05 1.16
N SER A 216 -0.44 -14.56 2.37
CA SER A 216 -0.70 -15.25 3.62
C SER A 216 -2.20 -15.44 3.82
N PRO A 217 -2.62 -16.54 4.49
CA PRO A 217 -4.02 -16.78 4.76
C PRO A 217 -4.62 -15.67 5.64
N ARG A 218 -5.83 -15.24 5.32
CA ARG A 218 -6.55 -14.19 6.05
C ARG A 218 -8.01 -14.57 6.25
N ILE A 219 -8.51 -14.35 7.46
CA ILE A 219 -9.93 -14.43 7.83
C ILE A 219 -10.39 -13.03 8.21
N THR A 220 -11.46 -12.57 7.58
CA THR A 220 -12.14 -11.32 7.92
C THR A 220 -13.56 -11.63 8.38
N LEU A 221 -13.95 -11.11 9.53
CA LEU A 221 -15.25 -11.32 10.14
C LEU A 221 -15.99 -9.98 10.29
N ARG A 222 -17.29 -9.98 10.05
CA ARG A 222 -18.21 -8.93 10.50
C ARG A 222 -19.40 -9.59 11.17
N LEU A 223 -19.79 -9.10 12.34
CA LEU A 223 -21.04 -9.51 12.98
C LEU A 223 -22.19 -8.60 12.53
N GLY A 224 -23.39 -9.16 12.37
CA GLY A 224 -24.60 -8.38 12.14
C GLY A 224 -25.02 -7.59 13.40
N PRO A 225 -26.07 -6.75 13.31
CA PRO A 225 -26.63 -6.00 14.44
C PRO A 225 -27.01 -6.91 15.61
N THR A 226 -27.61 -8.06 15.32
CA THR A 226 -28.02 -9.09 16.29
C THR A 226 -26.85 -9.81 16.96
N GLY A 227 -25.64 -9.72 16.39
CA GLY A 227 -24.43 -10.31 16.97
C GLY A 227 -23.77 -9.47 18.07
N HIS A 228 -24.29 -8.26 18.34
CA HIS A 228 -23.80 -7.37 19.40
C HIS A 228 -24.69 -7.37 20.65
N GLU A 229 -25.91 -7.93 20.57
CA GLU A 229 -26.81 -8.06 21.72
C GLU A 229 -26.45 -9.33 22.51
N GLY A 230 -25.71 -9.16 23.61
CA GLY A 230 -25.58 -10.21 24.62
C GLY A 230 -24.16 -10.64 25.01
N GLY A 231 -23.10 -9.99 24.53
CA GLY A 231 -21.75 -10.24 25.04
C GLY A 231 -21.28 -11.70 24.89
N ASP A 232 -21.54 -12.33 23.73
CA ASP A 232 -21.33 -13.76 23.52
C ASP A 232 -20.06 -14.02 22.67
N PRO A 233 -18.89 -14.32 23.29
CA PRO A 233 -17.75 -14.98 22.64
C PRO A 233 -18.10 -16.19 21.73
N PRO A 234 -19.21 -16.95 21.95
CA PRO A 234 -19.66 -18.03 21.09
C PRO A 234 -19.99 -17.71 19.63
N ALA A 235 -20.25 -16.46 19.21
CA ALA A 235 -20.55 -16.19 17.79
C ALA A 235 -19.35 -16.49 16.89
N TYR A 236 -18.14 -16.10 17.31
CA TYR A 236 -16.89 -16.41 16.60
C TYR A 236 -16.63 -17.92 16.55
N GLU A 237 -16.78 -18.63 17.67
CA GLU A 237 -16.52 -20.07 17.75
C GLU A 237 -17.60 -20.93 17.06
N ARG A 238 -18.86 -20.47 17.02
CA ARG A 238 -19.92 -21.10 16.19
C ARG A 238 -19.60 -20.96 14.71
N LEU A 239 -19.22 -19.75 14.27
CA LEU A 239 -18.82 -19.50 12.88
C LEU A 239 -17.55 -20.26 12.50
N ARG A 240 -16.59 -20.36 13.41
CA ARG A 240 -15.41 -21.21 13.26
C ARG A 240 -15.81 -22.65 12.97
N ARG A 241 -16.64 -23.26 13.84
CA ARG A 241 -17.09 -24.65 13.67
C ARG A 241 -17.78 -24.83 12.33
N LEU A 242 -18.78 -23.99 12.03
CA LEU A 242 -19.49 -24.04 10.75
C LEU A 242 -18.55 -23.94 9.55
N ALA A 243 -17.60 -23.00 9.56
CA ALA A 243 -16.67 -22.79 8.45
C ALA A 243 -15.64 -23.91 8.33
N CYS A 244 -15.12 -24.42 9.45
CA CYS A 244 -14.12 -25.49 9.47
C CYS A 244 -14.72 -26.85 9.10
N ASP A 245 -15.93 -27.14 9.57
CA ASP A 245 -16.64 -28.39 9.27
C ASP A 245 -17.05 -28.45 7.80
N ALA A 246 -17.46 -27.30 7.23
CA ALA A 246 -17.85 -27.21 5.82
C ALA A 246 -16.67 -27.14 4.85
N HIS A 247 -15.51 -26.61 5.26
CA HIS A 247 -14.37 -26.35 4.37
C HIS A 247 -13.03 -26.79 4.98
N PRO A 248 -12.49 -27.97 4.58
CA PRO A 248 -11.20 -28.46 5.09
C PRO A 248 -10.03 -27.49 4.87
N GLN A 249 -10.07 -26.69 3.81
CA GLN A 249 -9.07 -25.64 3.53
C GLN A 249 -9.13 -24.49 4.54
N ILE A 250 -10.31 -24.14 5.05
CA ILE A 250 -10.44 -23.13 6.11
C ILE A 250 -9.86 -23.71 7.40
N ALA A 251 -10.24 -24.94 7.76
CA ALA A 251 -9.75 -25.64 8.94
C ALA A 251 -8.21 -25.72 8.97
N ALA A 252 -7.58 -26.14 7.87
CA ALA A 252 -6.13 -26.27 7.74
C ALA A 252 -5.36 -24.94 7.87
N HIS A 253 -6.02 -23.80 7.72
CA HIS A 253 -5.40 -22.48 7.78
C HIS A 253 -5.87 -21.65 8.98
N TRP A 254 -6.88 -22.09 9.72
CA TRP A 254 -7.57 -21.29 10.73
C TRP A 254 -6.61 -20.66 11.73
N ASP A 255 -5.74 -21.46 12.35
CA ASP A 255 -4.87 -20.99 13.44
C ASP A 255 -3.77 -20.04 12.96
N ARG A 256 -3.23 -20.28 11.76
CA ARG A 256 -2.16 -19.47 11.14
C ARG A 256 -2.67 -18.24 10.40
N ALA A 257 -3.95 -18.20 10.02
CA ALA A 257 -4.51 -17.09 9.28
C ALA A 257 -4.50 -15.81 10.12
N ALA A 258 -4.15 -14.69 9.48
CA ALA A 258 -4.34 -13.37 10.04
C ALA A 258 -5.83 -13.09 10.18
N LYS A 259 -6.30 -12.77 11.40
CA LYS A 259 -7.70 -12.54 11.69
C LYS A 259 -7.99 -11.05 11.76
N ARG A 260 -9.09 -10.61 11.14
CA ARG A 260 -9.51 -9.21 11.05
C ARG A 260 -11.00 -9.08 11.33
N TYR A 261 -11.38 -8.04 12.02
CA TYR A 261 -12.78 -7.65 12.24
C TYR A 261 -13.10 -6.42 11.38
N ASP A 262 -14.14 -6.51 10.56
CA ASP A 262 -14.71 -5.41 9.78
C ASP A 262 -15.76 -4.67 10.61
N GLY A 263 -15.28 -3.83 11.53
CA GLY A 263 -16.11 -2.89 12.28
C GLY A 263 -16.70 -1.80 11.38
N ASP A 264 -17.43 -0.84 11.93
CA ASP A 264 -17.99 0.24 11.10
C ASP A 264 -16.94 1.30 10.76
N ASP A 265 -16.19 1.77 11.76
CA ASP A 265 -15.22 2.86 11.59
C ASP A 265 -13.80 2.43 11.25
N LYS A 266 -13.43 1.19 11.58
CA LYS A 266 -12.08 0.67 11.38
C LYS A 266 -12.05 -0.85 11.31
N THR A 267 -11.04 -1.36 10.60
CA THR A 267 -10.64 -2.77 10.68
C THR A 267 -9.79 -2.98 11.93
N VAL A 268 -10.11 -4.00 12.72
CA VAL A 268 -9.38 -4.37 13.94
C VAL A 268 -8.71 -5.73 13.75
N ALA A 269 -7.47 -5.90 14.22
CA ALA A 269 -6.87 -7.23 14.28
C ALA A 269 -7.52 -8.03 15.41
N ILE A 270 -7.96 -9.25 15.12
CA ILE A 270 -8.47 -10.15 16.15
C ILE A 270 -7.26 -10.89 16.70
N GLY A 271 -6.85 -10.55 17.93
CA GLY A 271 -5.73 -11.17 18.62
C GLY A 271 -6.06 -12.59 19.07
N ARG A 272 -5.07 -13.49 18.97
CA ARG A 272 -5.04 -14.78 19.68
C ARG A 272 -5.40 -14.52 21.14
N HIS A 273 -6.23 -15.36 21.75
CA HIS A 273 -6.50 -15.36 23.21
C HIS A 273 -5.25 -14.88 23.96
N GLU A 274 -5.25 -13.61 24.39
CA GLU A 274 -4.29 -13.14 25.37
C GLU A 274 -4.70 -13.80 26.69
N ASP A 275 -3.69 -14.33 27.37
CA ASP A 275 -3.78 -15.00 28.66
C ASP A 275 -4.67 -14.25 29.66
N PRO A 276 -5.30 -14.96 30.60
CA PRO A 276 -6.22 -14.35 31.56
C PRO A 276 -5.55 -13.19 32.29
N VAL A 277 -6.27 -12.06 32.33
CA VAL A 277 -5.98 -10.92 33.21
C VAL A 277 -5.65 -11.46 34.61
N PRO A 278 -4.51 -11.09 35.22
CA PRO A 278 -4.25 -11.50 36.59
C PRO A 278 -5.37 -10.91 37.44
N GLN A 279 -6.10 -11.80 38.13
CA GLN A 279 -7.02 -11.39 39.18
C GLN A 279 -6.22 -10.56 40.19
N SER A 280 -6.56 -9.28 40.30
CA SER A 280 -6.23 -8.52 41.50
C SER A 280 -6.98 -9.18 42.65
N GLY A 281 -6.29 -10.08 43.34
CA GLY A 281 -6.67 -10.52 44.66
C GLY A 281 -6.48 -9.36 45.61
N ASP A 282 -7.54 -8.61 45.85
CA ASP A 282 -7.65 -7.82 47.07
C ASP A 282 -8.02 -8.82 48.18
N GLY A 283 -6.99 -9.22 48.92
CA GLY A 283 -7.16 -9.83 50.22
C GLY A 283 -7.71 -8.79 51.18
N GLU A 284 -8.94 -9.00 51.63
CA GLU A 284 -9.36 -8.55 52.94
C GLU A 284 -9.12 -9.71 53.92
N GLY A 285 -8.31 -9.45 54.95
CA GLY A 285 -7.94 -10.37 56.02
C GLY A 285 -6.55 -10.11 56.56
#